data_AF-A0A1F8ZTF0-F1
#
_entry.id   AF-A0A1F8ZTF0-F1
#
_cell.length_a   1.000
_cell.length_b   1.000
_cell.length_c   1.000
_cell.angle_alpha   90.00
_cell.angle_beta   90.00
_cell.angle_gamma   90.00
#
_symmetry.space_group_name_H-M   'P 1'
#
loop_
_entity.id
_entity.type
_entity.pdbx_description
1 polymer ?
#
loop_
_entity_poly.entity_id
_entity_poly.type
_entity_poly.pdbx_seq_one_letter_code
_entity_poly.pdbx_strand_id
1 'polypeptide(L)' 'MLKLEKLEQDREFKDQMPVFNVYRSKIPGGWLVFMYNLEYEKDTTLQLAYGWGYGGVTFVPDPEHKWDGSSLP' A
#
# COMPACT_ATOMS: atom_id res chain seq x y z
N MET A 1 18.38 0.50 1.42
CA MET A 1 17.28 0.73 0.43
C MET A 1 16.04 0.02 0.92
N LEU A 2 14.90 0.68 1.18
CA LEU A 2 13.68 0.08 1.79
C LEU A 2 13.21 -1.22 1.12
N LYS A 3 12.90 -2.24 1.93
CA LYS A 3 12.39 -3.53 1.45
C LYS A 3 10.89 -3.50 1.58
N LEU A 4 10.20 -3.40 0.43
CA LEU A 4 8.75 -3.38 0.38
C LEU A 4 8.21 -4.80 0.26
N GLU A 5 7.31 -5.14 1.18
CA GLU A 5 6.53 -6.37 1.16
C GLU A 5 5.13 -6.03 0.69
N LYS A 6 4.63 -6.73 -0.34
CA LYS A 6 3.24 -6.64 -0.74
C LYS A 6 2.38 -7.33 0.31
N LEU A 7 1.36 -6.66 0.81
CA LEU A 7 0.36 -7.30 1.65
C LEU A 7 -0.63 -8.02 0.74
N GLU A 8 -0.83 -9.31 0.98
CA GLU A 8 -1.83 -10.10 0.25
C GLU A 8 -3.21 -9.50 0.46
N GLN A 9 -3.94 -9.38 -0.64
CA GLN A 9 -5.21 -8.69 -0.69
C GLN A 9 -6.32 -9.75 -0.62
N ASP A 10 -6.81 -10.06 0.58
CA ASP A 10 -7.84 -11.08 0.84
C ASP A 10 -9.26 -10.70 0.38
N ARG A 11 -9.41 -9.69 -0.48
CA ARG A 11 -10.72 -9.24 -0.93
C ARG A 11 -10.80 -9.27 -2.45
N GLU A 12 -11.32 -10.38 -2.95
CA GLU A 12 -12.09 -10.35 -4.19
C GLU A 12 -13.27 -9.38 -3.97
N PHE A 13 -13.07 -8.10 -4.30
CA PHE A 13 -14.19 -7.18 -4.43
C PHE A 13 -14.96 -7.63 -5.65
N LYS A 14 -16.13 -8.24 -5.40
CA LYS A 14 -16.96 -8.91 -6.39
C LYS A 14 -17.46 -8.03 -7.53
N ASP A 15 -17.26 -6.72 -7.48
CA ASP A 15 -17.78 -5.78 -8.48
C ASP A 15 -16.80 -4.61 -8.64
N GLN A 16 -16.11 -4.55 -9.80
CA GLN A 16 -15.55 -3.40 -10.53
C GLN A 16 -14.92 -2.21 -9.76
N MET A 17 -14.57 -2.35 -8.49
CA MET A 17 -13.93 -1.28 -7.72
C MET A 17 -12.41 -1.28 -7.91
N PRO A 18 -11.78 -0.10 -7.86
CA PRO A 18 -10.37 0.03 -8.18
C PRO A 18 -9.53 -0.74 -7.15
N VAL A 19 -8.67 -1.64 -7.65
CA VAL A 19 -7.86 -2.54 -6.82
C VAL A 19 -6.67 -1.78 -6.23
N PHE A 20 -6.70 -1.53 -4.92
CA PHE A 20 -5.58 -0.90 -4.21
C PHE A 20 -4.52 -1.91 -3.84
N ASN A 21 -3.29 -1.74 -4.34
CA ASN A 21 -2.17 -2.51 -3.84
C ASN A 21 -1.65 -1.87 -2.55
N VAL A 22 -1.43 -2.68 -1.53
CA VAL A 22 -0.87 -2.23 -0.25
C VAL A 22 0.50 -2.87 -0.06
N TYR A 23 1.47 -2.05 0.33
CA TYR A 23 2.83 -2.43 0.61
C TYR A 23 3.21 -1.94 2.00
N ARG A 24 4.15 -2.63 2.63
CA ARG A 24 4.76 -2.17 3.87
C ARG A 24 6.26 -2.37 3.87
N SER A 25 6.95 -1.61 4.71
CA SER A 25 8.34 -1.86 5.07
C SER A 25 8.49 -1.75 6.58
N LYS A 26 9.27 -2.65 7.18
CA LYS A 26 9.67 -2.55 8.58
C LYS A 26 10.67 -1.40 8.72
N ILE A 27 10.39 -0.45 9.60
CA ILE A 27 11.23 0.73 9.87
C ILE A 27 11.44 0.91 11.37
N PRO A 28 12.39 1.76 11.81
CA PRO A 28 12.53 2.09 13.21
C PRO A 28 11.21 2.52 13.85
N GLY A 29 10.80 1.79 14.89
CA GLY A 29 9.59 2.09 15.67
C GLY A 29 8.26 1.68 15.01
N GLY A 30 8.24 0.93 13.90
CA GLY A 30 6.98 0.45 13.33
C GLY A 30 7.04 0.07 11.85
N TRP A 31 5.97 0.40 11.14
CA TRP A 31 5.77 0.10 9.73
C TRP A 31 5.52 1.37 8.94
N LEU A 32 6.21 1.50 7.81
CA LEU A 32 5.79 2.40 6.76
C LEU A 32 4.82 1.64 5.87
N VAL A 33 3.58 2.09 5.79
CA VAL A 33 2.54 1.48 4.94
C VAL A 33 2.25 2.42 3.78
N PHE A 34 2.30 1.88 2.57
CA PHE A 34 2.06 2.59 1.33
C PHE A 34 0.94 1.89 0.57
N MET A 35 -0.05 2.65 0.13
CA MET A 35 -1.15 2.15 -0.69
C MET A 35 -1.16 2.94 -1.99
N TYR A 36 -1.36 2.23 -3.10
CA TYR A 36 -1.59 2.87 -4.39
C TYR A 36 -2.51 2.03 -5.25
N ASN A 37 -3.36 2.70 -6.01
CA ASN A 37 -4.16 2.06 -7.02
C ASN A 37 -3.35 1.82 -8.30
N LEU A 38 -3.32 0.58 -8.79
CA LEU A 38 -2.98 0.32 -10.19
C LEU A 38 -4.30 0.04 -10.88
N GLU A 39 -4.95 1.10 -11.34
CA GLU A 39 -6.03 0.90 -12.28
C GLU A 39 -5.38 0.51 -13.61
N TYR A 40 -5.37 -0.80 -13.87
CA TYR A 40 -5.07 -1.33 -15.19
C TYR A 40 -6.37 -1.28 -15.98
N GLU A 41 -6.76 -0.11 -16.48
CA GLU A 41 -7.89 -0.01 -17.39
C GLU A 41 -7.45 0.18 -18.83
N LYS A 42 -7.94 -0.73 -19.68
CA LYS A 42 -8.00 -0.60 -21.14
C LYS A 42 -9.01 0.46 -21.59
N ASP A 43 -9.72 1.10 -20.65
CA ASP A 43 -10.78 2.07 -20.95
C ASP A 43 -10.50 3.41 -20.26
N THR A 44 -9.95 4.34 -21.02
CA THR A 44 -9.41 5.62 -20.56
C THR A 44 -10.45 6.62 -20.05
N THR A 45 -11.75 6.27 -20.08
CA THR A 45 -12.85 7.19 -19.72
C THR A 45 -13.07 7.33 -18.21
N LEU A 46 -12.80 6.32 -17.39
CA LEU A 46 -12.91 6.44 -15.91
C LEU A 46 -11.68 7.12 -15.30
N GLN A 47 -10.52 6.97 -15.93
CA GLN A 47 -9.25 7.56 -15.50
C GLN A 47 -9.30 9.11 -15.49
N LEU A 48 -10.10 9.72 -16.37
CA LEU A 48 -10.30 11.18 -16.42
C LEU A 48 -11.36 11.70 -15.43
N ALA A 49 -12.30 10.86 -14.99
CA ALA A 49 -13.30 11.25 -13.98
C ALA A 49 -12.69 11.34 -12.57
N TYR A 50 -11.60 10.60 -12.31
CA TYR A 50 -10.93 10.56 -11.01
C TYR A 50 -9.49 11.13 -11.01
N GLY A 51 -8.89 11.38 -12.17
CA GLY A 51 -7.83 12.37 -12.46
C GLY A 51 -6.47 12.25 -11.76
N TRP A 52 -6.37 11.52 -10.65
CA TRP A 52 -5.19 11.46 -9.80
C TRP A 52 -5.11 10.06 -9.22
N GLY A 53 -4.02 9.35 -9.45
CA GLY A 53 -3.78 8.05 -8.83
C GLY A 53 -3.95 8.18 -7.31
N TYR A 54 -4.95 7.51 -6.76
CA TYR A 54 -5.19 7.51 -5.33
C TYR A 54 -4.08 6.71 -4.64
N GLY A 55 -3.22 7.42 -3.94
CA GLY A 55 -2.14 6.87 -3.14
C GLY A 55 -2.10 7.51 -1.77
N GLY A 56 -1.69 6.72 -0.78
CA GLY A 56 -1.55 7.16 0.59
C GLY A 56 -0.34 6.52 1.23
N VAL A 57 0.32 7.27 2.11
CA VAL A 57 1.39 6.76 2.97
C VAL A 57 1.02 7.07 4.42
N THR A 58 1.21 6.08 5.28
CA THR A 58 1.02 6.26 6.72
C THR A 58 2.10 5.54 7.51
N PHE A 59 2.44 6.10 8.66
CA PHE A 59 3.23 5.41 9.66
C PHE A 59 2.29 4.66 10.61
N VAL A 60 2.59 3.38 10.85
CA VAL A 60 1.91 2.57 11.86
C VAL A 60 2.96 2.27 12.94
N PRO A 61 2.85 2.89 14.14
CA PRO A 61 3.82 2.65 15.19
C PRO A 61 3.76 1.18 15.63
N ASP A 62 4.88 0.66 16.13
CA ASP A 62 4.93 -0.59 16.85
C ASP A 62 4.45 -0.35 18.30
N PRO A 63 3.19 -0.73 18.63
CA PRO A 63 2.62 -0.41 19.93
C PRO A 63 3.32 -1.15 21.08
N GLU A 64 3.93 -2.30 20.76
CA GLU A 64 4.58 -3.15 21.75
C GLU A 64 6.08 -2.85 21.86
N HIS A 65 6.58 -1.88 21.07
CA HIS A 65 8.00 -1.50 21.02
C HIS A 65 8.94 -2.71 20.85
N LYS A 66 8.48 -3.72 20.11
CA LYS A 66 9.20 -4.96 19.81
C LYS A 66 10.16 -4.84 18.62
N TRP A 67 10.25 -3.64 18.02
CA TRP A 67 11.15 -3.39 16.91
C TRP A 67 12.59 -3.67 17.34
N ASP A 68 13.15 -4.69 16.72
CA ASP A 68 14.44 -5.31 17.04
C ASP A 68 15.64 -4.62 16.36
N GLY A 69 15.46 -3.42 15.80
CA GLY A 69 16.51 -2.75 15.05
C GLY A 69 16.65 -3.21 13.59
N SER A 70 15.99 -4.29 13.18
CA SER A 70 16.03 -4.73 11.78
C SER A 70 15.09 -3.85 10.96
N SER A 71 15.67 -2.91 10.23
CA SER A 71 14.92 -2.08 9.29
C SER A 71 15.59 -1.97 7.94
N LEU A 72 16.39 -2.99 7.58
CA LEU A 72 17.01 -3.32 6.29
C LEU A 72 18.28 -4.18 6.53
N PRO A 73 18.83 -4.89 5.52
CA PRO A 73 20.16 -5.48 5.62
C PRO A 73 21.25 -4.43 5.87
#